data_AF-A0A838W762-F1
#
_entry.id   AF-A0A838W762-F1
#
_cell.length_a   1.000
_cell.length_b   1.000
_cell.length_c   1.000
_cell.angle_alpha   90.00
_cell.angle_beta   90.00
_cell.angle_gamma   90.00
#
_symmetry.space_group_name_H-M   'P 1'
#
loop_
_entity.id
_entity.type
_entity.pdbx_description
1 polymer ?
#
loop_
_entity_poly.entity_id
_entity_poly.type
_entity_poly.pdbx_seq_one_letter_code
_entity_poly.pdbx_strand_id
1 'polypeptide(L)'
;GEKLLGCAALSSSFVNGVKVFGMDRTKTYPILMPVLKLSYSEIVCDAKIKILKAIEEAGGALDILEQLEQASGLGKPLLSYHVQGAKDSKGLASLGLLDVERRERGKISVSITTLGKLLINNHDPTRTTNNNTDTNNTK
;
A
#
# COMPACT_ATOMS: atom_id res chain seq x y z
N GLY A 1 14.05 26.94 3.90
CA GLY A 1 13.76 25.72 3.14
C GLY A 1 12.46 25.14 3.67
N GLU A 2 11.46 24.98 2.81
CA GLU A 2 10.12 24.58 3.20
C GLU A 2 10.15 23.21 3.89
N LYS A 3 9.70 23.15 5.14
CA LYS A 3 9.58 21.93 5.94
C LYS A 3 8.86 20.80 5.19
N LEU A 4 7.95 21.18 4.29
CA LEU A 4 7.22 20.27 3.39
C LEU A 4 8.14 19.58 2.38
N LEU A 5 9.13 20.28 1.82
CA LEU A 5 10.09 19.72 0.88
C LEU A 5 10.99 18.68 1.57
N GLY A 6 11.38 18.93 2.82
CA GLY A 6 12.14 17.96 3.63
C GLY A 6 11.33 16.71 3.96
N CYS A 7 10.05 16.87 4.32
CA CYS A 7 9.13 15.75 4.52
C CYS A 7 8.92 14.95 3.24
N ALA A 8 8.70 15.63 2.11
CA ALA A 8 8.50 15.00 0.80
C ALA A 8 9.76 14.27 0.32
N ALA A 9 10.94 14.86 0.52
CA ALA A 9 12.21 14.23 0.18
C ALA A 9 12.49 13.00 1.05
N LEU A 10 12.25 13.09 2.37
CA LEU A 10 12.41 11.96 3.28
C LEU A 10 11.41 10.84 2.98
N SER A 11 10.13 11.16 2.76
CA SER A 11 9.12 10.16 2.44
C SER A 11 9.34 9.54 1.06
N SER A 12 9.72 10.33 0.06
CA SER A 12 10.07 9.83 -1.28
C SER A 12 11.32 8.94 -1.25
N SER A 13 12.35 9.31 -0.50
CA SER A 13 13.57 8.50 -0.39
C SER A 13 13.33 7.20 0.38
N PHE A 14 12.53 7.28 1.46
CA PHE A 14 12.05 6.14 2.23
C PHE A 14 11.30 5.14 1.34
N VAL A 15 10.38 5.64 0.51
CA VAL A 15 9.61 4.91 -0.51
C VAL A 15 10.54 4.33 -1.59
N ASN A 16 11.46 5.10 -2.14
CA ASN A 16 12.30 4.67 -3.26
C ASN A 16 13.52 3.83 -2.86
N GLY A 17 13.58 3.35 -1.61
CA GLY A 17 14.66 2.48 -1.16
C GLY A 17 16.01 3.18 -1.02
N VAL A 18 16.01 4.50 -0.91
CA VAL A 18 17.20 5.31 -0.69
C VAL A 18 17.44 5.44 0.81
N LYS A 19 18.67 5.12 1.25
CA LYS A 19 19.08 5.31 2.64
C LYS A 19 19.07 6.79 2.99
N VAL A 20 18.24 7.16 3.96
CA VAL A 20 18.15 8.53 4.46
C VAL A 20 18.19 8.58 5.98
N PHE A 21 18.72 9.69 6.48
CA PHE A 21 18.79 10.01 7.91
C PHE A 21 17.89 11.21 8.19
N GLY A 22 17.03 11.08 9.19
CA GLY A 22 16.28 12.18 9.79
C GLY A 22 16.94 12.63 11.09
N MET A 23 16.39 13.65 11.72
CA MET A 23 16.72 13.99 13.10
C MET A 23 15.60 13.49 14.02
N ASP A 24 15.95 13.10 15.24
CA ASP A 24 14.98 12.78 16.27
C ASP A 24 14.11 14.00 16.63
N ARG A 25 13.05 13.78 17.43
CA ARG A 25 12.12 14.85 17.82
C ARG A 25 12.81 16.00 18.55
N THR A 26 13.89 15.72 19.26
CA THR A 26 14.69 16.72 19.99
C THR A 26 15.69 17.45 19.08
N LYS A 27 15.87 16.99 17.83
CA LYS A 27 16.88 17.44 16.86
C LYS A 27 18.32 17.30 17.36
N THR A 28 18.56 16.36 18.26
CA THR A 28 19.86 16.13 18.88
C THR A 28 20.59 14.97 18.22
N TYR A 29 19.87 13.95 17.75
CA TYR A 29 20.47 12.73 17.21
C TYR A 29 19.97 12.42 15.79
N PRO A 30 20.87 12.06 14.85
CA PRO A 30 20.47 11.54 13.56
C PRO A 30 19.86 10.14 13.75
N ILE A 31 18.71 9.90 13.12
CA ILE A 31 18.03 8.61 13.07
C ILE A 31 18.12 8.08 11.64
N LEU A 32 18.61 6.85 11.46
CA LEU A 32 18.51 6.16 10.19
C LEU A 32 17.06 5.74 9.95
N MET A 33 16.49 6.16 8.82
CA MET A 33 15.14 5.77 8.44
C MET A 33 15.14 4.36 7.83
N PRO A 34 14.09 3.54 8.06
CA PRO A 34 13.99 2.23 7.42
C PRO A 34 13.98 2.36 5.89
N VAL A 35 14.61 1.43 5.18
CA VAL A 35 14.64 1.46 3.71
C VAL A 35 13.54 0.55 3.18
N LEU A 36 12.46 1.10 2.62
CA LEU A 36 11.51 0.29 1.86
C LEU A 36 12.09 0.05 0.48
N LYS A 37 12.46 -1.20 0.16
CA LYS A 37 12.78 -1.57 -1.23
C LYS A 37 11.49 -1.65 -2.02
N LEU A 38 10.99 -0.51 -2.52
CA LEU A 38 9.76 -0.53 -3.28
C LEU A 38 9.97 -0.96 -4.74
N SER A 39 10.13 -2.26 -4.99
CA SER A 39 9.81 -2.87 -6.28
C SER A 39 8.33 -3.31 -6.31
N TYR A 40 7.44 -2.60 -5.61
CA TYR A 40 6.03 -3.02 -5.48
C TYR A 40 5.26 -2.78 -6.78
N SER A 41 5.59 -1.79 -7.60
CA SER A 41 4.98 -1.65 -8.92
C SER A 41 5.27 -2.85 -9.84
N GLU A 42 6.44 -3.48 -9.71
CA GLU A 42 6.81 -4.70 -10.44
C GLU A 42 6.26 -5.98 -9.80
N ILE A 43 6.05 -5.99 -8.47
CA ILE A 43 5.63 -7.18 -7.71
C ILE A 43 4.12 -7.21 -7.45
N VAL A 44 3.45 -6.06 -7.44
CA VAL A 44 2.02 -5.88 -7.16
C VAL A 44 1.28 -5.76 -8.48
N CYS A 45 0.88 -6.91 -9.03
CA CYS A 45 0.03 -6.97 -10.21
C CYS A 45 -1.41 -6.50 -9.94
N ASP A 46 -2.18 -6.26 -11.01
CA ASP A 46 -3.58 -5.81 -10.94
C ASP A 46 -4.46 -6.68 -10.04
N ALA A 47 -4.22 -7.99 -10.00
CA ALA A 47 -4.96 -8.90 -9.11
C ALA A 47 -4.77 -8.55 -7.63
N LYS A 48 -3.55 -8.19 -7.22
CA LYS A 48 -3.24 -7.77 -5.85
C LYS A 48 -3.86 -6.41 -5.53
N ILE A 49 -3.88 -5.48 -6.49
CA ILE A 49 -4.58 -4.19 -6.34
C ILE A 49 -6.08 -4.39 -6.19
N LYS A 50 -6.68 -5.28 -7.00
CA LYS A 50 -8.11 -5.61 -6.91
C LYS A 50 -8.48 -6.17 -5.55
N ILE A 51 -7.64 -7.05 -4.99
CA ILE A 51 -7.83 -7.59 -3.63
C ILE A 51 -7.77 -6.46 -2.58
N LEU A 52 -6.78 -5.57 -2.66
CA LEU A 52 -6.65 -4.44 -1.73
C LEU A 52 -7.85 -3.49 -1.81
N LYS A 53 -8.31 -3.16 -3.01
CA LYS A 53 -9.52 -2.34 -3.22
C LYS A 53 -10.77 -3.00 -2.64
N ALA A 54 -10.97 -4.29 -2.90
CA ALA A 54 -12.10 -5.04 -2.36
C ALA A 54 -12.14 -5.04 -0.82
N ILE A 55 -10.98 -5.11 -0.16
CA ILE A 55 -10.89 -5.04 1.32
C ILE A 55 -11.20 -3.62 1.81
N GLU A 56 -10.66 -2.58 1.17
CA GLU A 56 -10.95 -1.19 1.56
C GLU A 56 -12.43 -0.84 1.35
N GLU A 57 -13.03 -1.25 0.23
CA GLU A 57 -14.46 -1.08 -0.06
C GLU A 57 -15.36 -1.80 0.95
N ALA A 58 -14.90 -2.92 1.51
CA ALA A 58 -15.60 -3.65 2.57
C ALA A 58 -15.41 -3.06 3.98
N GLY A 59 -14.78 -1.88 4.10
CA GLY A 59 -14.54 -1.20 5.39
C GLY A 59 -13.13 -1.41 5.96
N GLY A 60 -12.21 -1.94 5.17
CA GLY A 60 -10.79 -2.08 5.52
C GLY A 60 -10.41 -3.34 6.31
N ALA A 61 -11.39 -4.17 6.67
CA ALA A 61 -11.15 -5.46 7.32
C ALA A 61 -12.24 -6.47 6.96
N LEU A 62 -11.85 -7.73 6.80
CA LEU A 62 -12.75 -8.86 6.52
C LEU A 62 -12.41 -10.03 7.44
N ASP A 63 -13.43 -10.60 8.06
CA ASP A 63 -13.27 -11.67 9.04
C ASP A 63 -13.26 -13.08 8.43
N ILE A 64 -13.59 -13.19 7.14
CA ILE A 64 -13.77 -14.47 6.46
C ILE A 64 -13.28 -14.38 5.01
N LEU A 65 -12.45 -15.34 4.60
CA LEU A 65 -11.92 -15.45 3.22
C LEU A 65 -13.04 -15.60 2.16
N GLU A 66 -14.18 -16.20 2.52
CA GLU A 66 -15.37 -16.26 1.65
C GLU A 66 -15.90 -14.88 1.28
N GLN A 67 -15.88 -13.91 2.20
CA GLN A 67 -16.31 -12.53 1.91
C GLN A 67 -15.35 -11.86 0.93
N LEU A 68 -14.04 -12.16 1.05
CA LEU A 68 -13.05 -11.66 0.12
C LEU A 68 -13.17 -12.31 -1.27
N GLU A 69 -13.54 -13.58 -1.34
CA GLU A 69 -13.85 -14.28 -2.60
C GLU A 69 -15.02 -13.61 -3.33
N GLN A 70 -16.11 -13.32 -2.62
CA GLN A 70 -17.27 -12.60 -3.19
C GLN A 70 -16.91 -11.17 -3.62
N ALA A 71 -16.16 -10.43 -2.80
CA ALA A 71 -15.82 -9.04 -3.08
C ALA A 71 -14.79 -8.89 -4.22
N SER A 72 -13.83 -9.81 -4.33
CA SER A 72 -12.77 -9.75 -5.36
C SER A 72 -13.12 -10.50 -6.65
N GLY A 73 -14.06 -11.45 -6.59
CA GLY A 73 -14.38 -12.37 -7.68
C GLY A 73 -13.25 -13.37 -8.00
N LEU A 74 -12.29 -13.55 -7.09
CA LEU A 74 -11.17 -14.47 -7.23
C LEU A 74 -11.40 -15.72 -6.38
N GLY A 75 -11.19 -16.90 -6.96
CA GLY A 75 -11.33 -18.15 -6.22
C GLY A 75 -10.29 -18.32 -5.11
N LYS A 76 -10.64 -19.10 -4.07
CA LYS A 76 -9.78 -19.34 -2.87
C LYS A 76 -8.31 -19.65 -3.16
N PRO A 77 -7.93 -20.49 -4.16
CA PRO A 77 -6.51 -20.77 -4.43
C PRO A 77 -5.73 -19.53 -4.88
N LEU A 78 -6.34 -18.70 -5.74
CA LEU A 78 -5.72 -17.46 -6.22
C LEU A 78 -5.62 -16.41 -5.12
N LEU A 79 -6.66 -16.31 -4.28
CA LEU A 79 -6.61 -15.45 -3.09
C LEU A 79 -5.49 -15.87 -2.14
N SER A 80 -5.39 -17.16 -1.81
CA SER A 80 -4.31 -17.67 -0.96
C SER A 80 -2.93 -17.37 -1.55
N TYR A 81 -2.75 -17.59 -2.86
CA TYR A 81 -1.51 -17.25 -3.56
C TYR A 81 -1.18 -15.75 -3.48
N HIS A 82 -2.14 -14.86 -3.73
CA HIS A 82 -1.88 -13.42 -3.71
C HIS A 82 -1.73 -12.85 -2.30
N VAL A 83 -2.43 -13.41 -1.30
CA VAL A 83 -2.35 -12.98 0.11
C VAL A 83 -1.07 -13.49 0.78
N GLN A 84 -0.78 -14.79 0.67
CA GLN A 84 0.35 -15.44 1.36
C GLN A 84 1.62 -15.51 0.50
N GLY A 85 1.48 -15.60 -0.82
CA GLY A 85 2.60 -15.78 -1.75
C GLY A 85 2.90 -17.24 -2.05
N ALA A 86 3.99 -17.46 -2.77
CA ALA A 86 4.61 -18.75 -3.02
C ALA A 86 6.13 -18.66 -2.82
N LYS A 87 6.84 -19.77 -3.04
CA LYS A 87 8.30 -19.84 -2.87
C LYS A 87 9.06 -18.72 -3.61
N ASP A 88 8.62 -18.43 -4.83
CA ASP A 88 9.28 -17.46 -5.73
C ASP A 88 8.46 -16.17 -5.93
N SER A 89 7.37 -15.99 -5.17
CA SER A 89 6.45 -14.84 -5.33
C SER A 89 5.98 -14.31 -3.99
N LYS A 90 6.22 -13.03 -3.72
CA LYS A 90 5.81 -12.40 -2.46
C LYS A 90 4.30 -12.14 -2.42
N GLY A 91 3.63 -12.58 -1.37
CA GLY A 91 2.22 -12.29 -1.08
C GLY A 91 2.02 -10.93 -0.41
N LEU A 92 0.79 -10.41 -0.47
CA LEU A 92 0.38 -9.14 0.14
C LEU A 92 0.74 -9.02 1.63
N ALA A 93 0.66 -10.12 2.39
CA ALA A 93 1.06 -10.14 3.80
C ALA A 93 2.58 -9.98 3.97
N SER A 94 3.39 -10.75 3.22
CA SER A 94 4.86 -10.66 3.24
C SER A 94 5.40 -9.31 2.73
N LEU A 95 4.58 -8.62 1.95
CA LEU A 95 4.82 -7.29 1.41
C LEU A 95 4.47 -6.19 2.42
N GLY A 96 3.81 -6.52 3.54
CA GLY A 96 3.37 -5.57 4.54
C GLY A 96 2.18 -4.72 4.08
N LEU A 97 1.41 -5.21 3.09
CA LEU A 97 0.23 -4.52 2.56
C LEU A 97 -1.05 -4.96 3.27
N LEU A 98 -1.07 -6.19 3.80
CA LEU A 98 -2.16 -6.77 4.59
C LEU A 98 -1.61 -7.33 5.90
N ASP A 99 -2.37 -7.18 6.97
CA ASP A 99 -2.23 -7.98 8.18
C ASP A 99 -3.16 -9.19 8.08
N VAL A 100 -2.65 -10.36 8.48
CA VAL A 100 -3.37 -11.64 8.39
C VAL A 100 -3.32 -12.32 9.75
N GLU A 101 -4.46 -12.41 10.40
CA GLU A 101 -4.61 -13.09 11.69
C GLU A 101 -5.33 -14.43 11.51
N ARG A 102 -4.75 -15.49 12.06
CA ARG A 102 -5.43 -16.78 12.17
C ARG A 102 -6.25 -16.79 13.45
N ARG A 103 -7.57 -16.90 13.32
CA ARG A 103 -8.51 -17.09 14.44
C ARG A 103 -8.81 -18.57 14.64
N GLU A 104 -9.54 -18.87 15.72
CA GLU A 104 -10.01 -20.21 16.03
C GLU A 104 -10.82 -20.83 14.88
N ARG A 105 -10.76 -22.17 14.78
CA ARG A 105 -11.44 -22.97 13.74
C ARG A 105 -11.00 -22.67 12.29
N GLY A 106 -9.75 -22.23 12.10
CA GLY A 106 -9.17 -22.06 10.77
C GLY A 106 -9.68 -20.85 9.99
N LYS A 107 -10.41 -19.94 10.65
CA LYS A 107 -10.82 -18.67 10.05
C LYS A 107 -9.63 -17.72 9.98
N ILE A 108 -9.58 -16.95 8.90
CA ILE A 108 -8.54 -15.96 8.65
C ILE A 108 -9.22 -14.60 8.63
N SER A 109 -8.78 -13.69 9.50
CA SER A 109 -9.12 -12.28 9.44
C SER A 109 -8.02 -11.55 8.69
N VAL A 110 -8.41 -10.64 7.81
CA VAL A 110 -7.51 -9.88 6.96
C VAL A 110 -7.85 -8.41 7.09
N SER A 111 -6.86 -7.58 7.37
CA SER A 111 -7.02 -6.12 7.44
C SER A 111 -5.98 -5.43 6.58
N ILE A 112 -6.38 -4.32 5.97
CA ILE A 112 -5.46 -3.52 5.16
C ILE A 112 -4.61 -2.61 6.05
N THR A 113 -3.31 -2.64 5.79
CA THR A 113 -2.35 -1.79 6.52
C THR A 113 -2.38 -0.35 6.01
N THR A 114 -1.78 0.57 6.75
CA THR A 114 -1.54 1.95 6.26
C THR A 114 -0.78 1.95 4.93
N LEU A 115 0.18 1.04 4.74
CA LEU A 115 0.94 0.93 3.49
C LEU A 115 0.04 0.48 2.33
N GLY A 116 -0.84 -0.50 2.57
CA GLY A 116 -1.84 -0.95 1.60
C GLY A 116 -2.76 0.17 1.13
N LYS A 117 -3.27 0.99 2.05
CA LYS A 117 -4.12 2.14 1.73
C LYS A 117 -3.41 3.20 0.89
N LEU A 118 -2.16 3.52 1.24
CA LEU A 118 -1.34 4.46 0.48
C LEU A 118 -1.10 3.96 -0.95
N LEU A 119 -0.94 2.65 -1.14
CA LEU A 119 -0.74 2.06 -2.46
C LEU A 119 -2.00 2.19 -3.34
N ILE A 120 -3.19 1.93 -2.79
CA ILE A 120 -4.47 2.09 -3.53
C ILE A 120 -4.62 3.52 -4.04
N ASN A 121 -4.37 4.52 -3.19
CA ASN A 121 -4.57 5.94 -3.51
C ASN A 121 -3.62 6.48 -4.60
N ASN A 122 -2.51 5.78 -4.87
CA ASN A 122 -1.55 6.12 -5.91
C ASN A 122 -1.75 5.30 -7.21
N HIS A 123 -2.53 4.22 -7.16
CA HIS A 123 -2.87 3.37 -8.31
C HIS A 123 -4.27 3.65 -8.86
N ASP A 124 -4.81 4.86 -8.69
CA ASP A 124 -6.03 5.25 -9.40
C ASP A 124 -5.66 5.92 -10.74
N PRO A 125 -5.77 5.21 -11.88
CA PRO A 125 -5.41 5.78 -13.19
C PRO A 125 -6.27 6.99 -13.57
N THR A 126 -7.39 7.21 -12.89
CA THR A 126 -8.34 8.32 -13.09
C THR A 126 -7.88 9.65 -12.49
N ARG A 127 -6.80 9.69 -11.69
CA ARG A 127 -6.35 10.93 -11.02
C ARG A 127 -5.40 11.80 -11.85
N THR A 128 -5.02 11.38 -13.07
CA THR A 128 -4.02 12.10 -13.89
C THR A 128 -4.59 13.13 -14.86
N THR A 129 -5.88 13.45 -14.82
CA THR A 129 -6.47 14.52 -15.62
C THR A 129 -7.39 15.35 -14.74
N ASN A 130 -6.89 16.51 -14.29
CA ASN A 130 -7.63 17.75 -14.06
C ASN A 130 -6.72 18.67 -13.25
N ASN A 131 -5.95 19.50 -13.94
CA ASN A 131 -5.44 20.81 -13.48
C ASN A 131 -4.72 21.46 -14.66
N ASN A 132 -5.51 22.06 -15.56
CA ASN A 132 -5.05 23.08 -16.50
C ASN A 132 -6.28 23.87 -16.99
N THR A 133 -6.83 24.70 -16.12
CA THR A 133 -7.64 25.86 -16.53
C THR A 133 -7.39 26.97 -15.54
N ASP A 134 -6.29 27.69 -15.74
CA ASP A 134 -6.16 29.09 -15.33
C ASP A 134 -5.05 29.70 -16.18
N THR A 135 -5.46 30.35 -17.27
CA THR A 135 -4.83 31.56 -17.85
C THR A 135 -5.59 31.90 -19.11
N ASN A 136 -6.43 32.93 -19.02
CA ASN A 136 -6.53 34.03 -19.98
C ASN A 136 -7.92 34.67 -19.86
N ASN A 137 -8.06 35.61 -18.94
CA ASN A 137 -8.97 36.72 -19.18
C ASN A 137 -8.33 38.02 -18.70
N THR A 138 -7.73 38.74 -19.64
CA THR A 138 -7.41 40.16 -19.50
C THR A 138 -7.96 40.85 -20.75
N LYS A 139 -9.08 41.54 -20.58
CA LYS A 139 -9.48 42.69 -21.38
C LYS A 139 -9.97 43.75 -20.42
#